data_AF-X6LLT5-F1
#
_entry.id   AF-X6LLT5-F1
#
_cell.length_a   1.000
_cell.length_b   1.000
_cell.length_c   1.000
_cell.angle_alpha   90.00
_cell.angle_beta   90.00
_cell.angle_gamma   90.00
#
_symmetry.space_group_name_H-M   'P 1'
#
loop_
_entity.id
_entity.type
_entity.pdbx_description
1 polymer ?
#
loop_
_entity_poly.entity_id
_entity_poly.type
_entity_poly.pdbx_seq_one_letter_code
_entity_poly.pdbx_strand_id
1 'polypeptide(L)'
;MSSKYEWGKVSEQIGDGKLSKQTRDNNICLLQQNFPEIEKEIILQAWNYCDEDIDETNEILHYVNDNRLIIKSTCLIFFFLKYINFVLSINSIFHDDQKLLLSLLVDFGNQVNKTEILNIWKQCNRIFYETRFKLEEICSSRDTNRVLNIINDRPKEREELMIVRSMSLYILWNILNHSRTIKYRQISSQSLYKNLKLKCDQLGANFVETLNDMKGILLDFGFKKINDEDWYYRQDIQILHLWNRYRKWVNAQL
;
A
#
# COMPACT_ATOMS: atom_id res chain seq x y z
N MET A 1 53.06 -59.11 18.75
CA MET A 1 52.98 -57.90 17.90
C MET A 1 51.51 -57.63 17.62
N SER A 2 51.07 -56.38 17.83
CA SER A 2 49.85 -55.65 17.39
C SER A 2 48.72 -56.41 16.65
N SER A 3 47.43 -56.10 16.81
CA SER A 3 46.76 -54.83 17.18
C SER A 3 45.31 -55.07 17.65
N LYS A 4 44.87 -54.23 18.59
CA LYS A 4 43.47 -53.92 18.95
C LYS A 4 42.71 -53.34 17.75
N TYR A 5 41.45 -53.73 17.55
CA TYR A 5 40.36 -52.83 17.13
C TYR A 5 39.01 -53.36 17.64
N GLU A 6 38.43 -52.66 18.61
CA GLU A 6 37.04 -52.81 19.07
C GLU A 6 36.08 -52.16 18.07
N TRP A 7 35.01 -52.88 17.71
CA TRP A 7 33.85 -52.31 17.01
C TRP A 7 32.79 -51.93 18.04
N GLY A 8 32.64 -50.62 18.26
CA GLY A 8 31.48 -50.03 18.92
C GLY A 8 30.88 -48.96 18.02
N LYS A 9 29.65 -49.17 17.55
CA LYS A 9 28.64 -48.11 17.37
C LYS A 9 27.29 -48.73 16.98
N VAL A 10 26.44 -48.84 18.00
CA VAL A 10 24.98 -48.79 17.85
C VAL A 10 24.63 -47.31 17.74
N SER A 11 23.90 -46.91 16.70
CA SER A 11 23.24 -45.61 16.65
C SER A 11 21.75 -45.82 16.42
N GLU A 12 21.03 -45.54 17.50
CA GLU A 12 19.60 -45.43 17.70
C GLU A 12 19.01 -44.32 16.81
N GLN A 13 17.97 -44.62 16.03
CA GLN A 13 17.14 -43.65 15.31
C GLN A 13 15.67 -44.00 15.54
N ILE A 14 15.09 -43.61 16.68
CA ILE A 14 13.63 -43.57 16.88
C ILE A 14 13.32 -42.48 17.92
N GLY A 15 12.56 -41.43 17.56
CA GLY A 15 11.95 -40.60 18.62
C GLY A 15 11.22 -39.30 18.28
N ASP A 16 11.65 -38.48 17.33
CA ASP A 16 11.31 -37.03 17.43
C ASP A 16 9.94 -36.59 16.90
N GLY A 17 9.28 -37.38 16.06
CA GLY A 17 8.02 -36.95 15.42
C GLY A 17 6.77 -36.97 16.31
N LYS A 18 6.73 -37.82 17.35
CA LYS A 18 5.52 -37.99 18.18
C LYS A 18 5.42 -36.94 19.29
N LEU A 19 6.55 -36.50 19.84
CA LEU A 19 6.58 -35.53 20.93
C LEU A 19 6.16 -34.13 20.45
N SER A 20 6.59 -33.74 19.24
CA SER A 20 6.24 -32.45 18.62
C SER A 20 4.73 -32.29 18.37
N LYS A 21 4.06 -33.35 17.89
CA LYS A 21 2.61 -33.29 17.61
C LYS A 21 1.78 -33.12 18.88
N GLN A 22 2.15 -33.82 19.95
CA GLN A 22 1.44 -33.74 21.22
C GLN A 22 1.58 -32.34 21.85
N THR A 23 2.76 -31.74 21.80
CA THR A 23 2.99 -30.37 22.28
C THR A 23 2.16 -29.36 21.48
N ARG A 24 2.09 -29.51 20.16
CA ARG A 24 1.26 -28.66 19.29
C ARG A 24 -0.23 -28.75 19.64
N ASP A 25 -0.77 -29.95 19.78
CA ASP A 25 -2.19 -30.15 20.09
C ASP A 25 -2.55 -29.58 21.48
N ASN A 26 -1.64 -29.70 22.45
CA ASN A 26 -1.80 -29.12 23.78
C ASN A 26 -1.85 -27.58 23.75
N ASN A 27 -0.95 -26.94 22.99
CA ASN A 27 -0.89 -25.49 22.87
C ASN A 27 -2.12 -24.92 22.16
N ILE A 28 -2.59 -25.55 21.09
CA ILE A 28 -3.83 -25.14 20.41
C ILE A 28 -5.03 -25.27 21.36
N CYS A 29 -5.08 -26.32 22.18
CA CYS A 29 -6.13 -26.48 23.18
C CYS A 29 -6.07 -25.38 24.26
N LEU A 30 -4.88 -24.98 24.69
CA LEU A 30 -4.68 -23.89 25.64
C LEU A 30 -5.15 -22.54 25.06
N LEU A 31 -4.76 -22.24 23.82
CA LEU A 31 -5.21 -21.03 23.12
C LEU A 31 -6.74 -21.01 22.95
N GLN A 32 -7.35 -22.16 22.63
CA GLN A 32 -8.81 -22.27 22.52
C GLN A 32 -9.53 -22.02 23.86
N GLN A 33 -8.91 -22.39 24.99
CA GLN A 33 -9.45 -22.11 26.32
C GLN A 33 -9.34 -20.63 26.68
N ASN A 34 -8.25 -19.96 26.30
CA ASN A 34 -8.04 -18.52 26.53
C ASN A 34 -8.98 -17.66 25.66
N PHE A 35 -9.32 -18.15 24.46
CA PHE A 35 -10.17 -17.45 23.50
C PHE A 35 -11.39 -18.30 23.10
N PRO A 36 -12.31 -18.60 24.04
CA PRO A 36 -13.39 -19.56 23.82
C PRO A 36 -14.36 -19.11 22.74
N GLU A 37 -14.46 -17.81 22.49
CA GLU A 37 -15.33 -17.29 21.46
C GLU A 37 -14.70 -17.45 20.06
N ILE A 38 -13.37 -17.45 19.92
CA ILE A 38 -12.69 -17.44 18.61
C ILE A 38 -12.80 -18.83 17.98
N GLU A 39 -13.21 -18.89 16.72
CA GLU A 39 -13.32 -20.13 15.98
C GLU A 39 -11.95 -20.82 15.87
N LYS A 40 -11.92 -22.13 16.13
CA LYS A 40 -10.70 -22.95 16.14
C LYS A 40 -9.84 -22.79 14.89
N GLU A 41 -10.46 -22.58 13.74
CA GLU A 41 -9.75 -22.39 12.47
C GLU A 41 -8.93 -21.10 12.45
N ILE A 42 -9.42 -20.01 13.04
CA ILE A 42 -8.68 -18.75 13.19
C ILE A 42 -7.48 -18.95 14.12
N ILE A 43 -7.68 -19.69 15.21
CA ILE A 43 -6.61 -20.04 16.16
C ILE A 43 -5.52 -20.86 15.46
N LEU A 44 -5.90 -21.86 14.65
CA LEU A 44 -4.95 -22.66 13.86
C LEU A 44 -4.19 -21.81 12.84
N GLN A 45 -4.85 -20.85 12.19
CA GLN A 45 -4.22 -19.95 11.23
C GLN A 45 -3.22 -19.02 11.92
N ALA A 46 -3.58 -18.40 13.05
CA ALA A 46 -2.67 -17.58 13.84
C ALA A 46 -1.47 -18.40 14.36
N TRP A 47 -1.73 -19.60 14.88
CA TRP A 47 -0.70 -20.53 15.35
C TRP A 47 0.32 -20.89 14.25
N ASN A 48 -0.17 -21.23 13.06
CA ASN A 48 0.70 -21.54 11.91
C ASN A 48 1.44 -20.28 11.40
N TYR A 49 0.83 -19.10 11.55
CA TYR A 49 1.44 -17.83 11.13
C TYR A 49 2.59 -17.42 12.04
N CYS A 50 2.47 -17.65 13.35
CA CYS A 50 3.51 -17.36 14.34
C CYS A 50 4.53 -18.49 14.48
N ASP A 51 4.70 -19.36 13.46
CA ASP A 51 5.63 -20.49 13.49
C ASP A 51 5.53 -21.35 14.77
N GLU A 52 4.31 -21.55 15.29
CA GLU A 52 4.03 -22.29 16.52
C GLU A 52 4.56 -21.63 17.82
N ASP A 53 4.79 -20.30 17.81
CA ASP A 53 5.11 -19.50 19.00
C ASP A 53 3.83 -19.10 19.76
N ILE A 54 3.75 -19.49 21.03
CA ILE A 54 2.55 -19.31 21.86
C ILE A 54 2.36 -17.88 22.36
N ASP A 55 3.45 -17.15 22.59
CA ASP A 55 3.39 -15.79 23.10
C ASP A 55 2.96 -14.85 21.97
N GLU A 56 3.54 -14.99 20.79
CA GLU A 56 3.16 -14.23 19.60
C GLU A 56 1.73 -14.58 19.15
N THR A 57 1.35 -15.86 19.19
CA THR A 57 -0.04 -16.26 18.89
C THR A 57 -1.04 -15.66 19.89
N ASN A 58 -0.70 -15.62 21.18
CA ASN A 58 -1.55 -15.00 22.20
C ASN A 58 -1.73 -13.50 21.96
N GLU A 59 -0.67 -12.76 21.61
CA GLU A 59 -0.78 -11.33 21.31
C GLU A 59 -1.70 -11.06 20.11
N ILE A 60 -1.57 -11.84 19.04
CA ILE A 60 -2.45 -11.73 17.87
C ILE A 60 -3.89 -12.07 18.24
N LEU A 61 -4.13 -13.13 19.00
CA LEU A 61 -5.48 -13.54 19.38
C LEU A 61 -6.13 -12.56 20.36
N HIS A 62 -5.37 -11.95 21.27
CA HIS A 62 -5.84 -10.83 22.10
C HIS A 62 -6.28 -9.67 21.23
N TYR A 63 -5.46 -9.26 20.27
CA TYR A 63 -5.83 -8.22 19.32
C TYR A 63 -7.09 -8.59 18.53
N VAL A 64 -7.20 -9.82 18.02
CA VAL A 64 -8.41 -10.30 17.31
C VAL A 64 -9.63 -10.25 18.22
N ASN A 65 -9.51 -10.69 19.47
CA ASN A 65 -10.60 -10.73 20.43
C ASN A 65 -11.09 -9.32 20.82
N ASP A 66 -10.15 -8.42 21.12
CA ASP A 66 -10.43 -7.02 21.48
C ASP A 66 -11.08 -6.27 20.31
N ASN A 67 -10.63 -6.56 19.08
CA ASN A 67 -11.23 -6.00 17.88
C ASN A 67 -12.52 -6.71 17.46
N ARG A 68 -12.84 -7.90 17.97
CA ARG A 68 -14.08 -8.60 17.64
C ARG A 68 -15.33 -7.90 18.18
N LEU A 69 -15.19 -7.22 19.31
CA LEU A 69 -16.22 -6.31 19.84
C LEU A 69 -16.47 -5.11 18.91
N ILE A 70 -15.46 -4.72 18.14
CA ILE A 70 -15.52 -3.68 17.12
C ILE A 70 -16.05 -4.25 15.77
N ILE A 71 -15.97 -5.56 15.54
CA ILE A 71 -16.35 -6.23 14.28
C ILE A 71 -17.86 -6.49 14.14
N LYS A 72 -18.65 -6.41 15.22
CA LYS A 72 -20.12 -6.32 15.06
C LYS A 72 -20.55 -5.08 14.28
N SER A 73 -19.70 -4.06 14.14
CA SER A 73 -19.83 -2.98 13.16
C SER A 73 -18.86 -3.12 11.96
N THR A 74 -19.05 -4.19 11.19
CA THR A 74 -18.93 -4.21 9.70
C THR A 74 -17.60 -3.93 8.97
N CYS A 75 -16.45 -3.57 9.58
CA CYS A 75 -15.31 -3.04 8.81
C CYS A 75 -14.06 -3.93 8.56
N LEU A 76 -13.70 -4.91 9.40
CA LEU A 76 -12.29 -5.36 9.44
C LEU A 76 -11.84 -6.48 8.48
N ILE A 77 -12.74 -7.30 7.92
CA ILE A 77 -12.31 -8.34 6.95
C ILE A 77 -11.73 -7.69 5.67
N PHE A 78 -12.16 -6.47 5.33
CA PHE A 78 -11.61 -5.72 4.20
C PHE A 78 -10.27 -5.03 4.51
N PHE A 79 -10.00 -4.71 5.79
CA PHE A 79 -8.74 -4.12 6.22
C PHE A 79 -7.65 -5.17 6.44
N PHE A 80 -7.97 -6.35 6.98
CA PHE A 80 -6.97 -7.39 7.27
C PHE A 80 -6.33 -7.99 6.01
N LEU A 81 -7.10 -8.27 4.96
CA LEU A 81 -6.55 -8.76 3.67
C LEU A 81 -5.76 -7.67 2.91
N LYS A 82 -6.10 -6.39 3.15
CA LYS A 82 -5.37 -5.23 2.59
C LYS A 82 -4.08 -4.96 3.38
N TYR A 83 -4.10 -5.21 4.69
CA TYR A 83 -2.95 -5.04 5.58
C TYR A 83 -1.94 -6.18 5.42
N ILE A 84 -2.36 -7.44 5.25
CA ILE A 84 -1.42 -8.55 5.00
C ILE A 84 -0.70 -8.37 3.65
N ASN A 85 -1.41 -7.96 2.59
CA ASN A 85 -0.75 -7.59 1.32
C ASN A 85 0.15 -6.35 1.45
N PHE A 86 -0.18 -5.41 2.33
CA PHE A 86 0.65 -4.24 2.61
C PHE A 86 1.91 -4.61 3.40
N VAL A 87 1.82 -5.49 4.40
CA VAL A 87 2.95 -5.99 5.20
C VAL A 87 3.87 -6.89 4.36
N LEU A 88 3.31 -7.76 3.50
CA LEU A 88 4.10 -8.51 2.52
C LEU A 88 4.77 -7.59 1.49
N SER A 89 4.15 -6.45 1.13
CA SER A 89 4.83 -5.43 0.33
C SER A 89 5.95 -4.72 1.09
N ILE A 90 5.82 -4.53 2.41
CA ILE A 90 6.84 -3.91 3.29
C ILE A 90 8.10 -4.78 3.41
N ASN A 91 7.96 -6.11 3.46
CA ASN A 91 9.13 -7.00 3.52
C ASN A 91 9.92 -7.05 2.20
N SER A 92 9.28 -6.78 1.05
CA SER A 92 9.99 -6.53 -0.22
C SER A 92 10.61 -5.11 -0.27
N ILE A 93 10.02 -4.13 0.42
CA ILE A 93 10.50 -2.74 0.50
C ILE A 93 11.83 -2.64 1.28
N PHE A 94 12.09 -3.51 2.26
CA PHE A 94 13.34 -3.46 3.03
C PHE A 94 14.61 -3.63 2.17
N HIS A 95 14.51 -4.36 1.06
CA HIS A 95 15.61 -4.52 0.09
C HIS A 95 15.68 -3.37 -0.94
N ASP A 96 14.59 -2.62 -1.11
CA ASP A 96 14.49 -1.44 -1.99
C ASP A 96 14.80 -0.12 -1.27
N ASP A 97 14.64 -0.06 0.05
CA ASP A 97 14.99 1.09 0.88
C ASP A 97 16.46 1.50 0.72
N GLN A 98 17.36 0.52 0.56
CA GLN A 98 18.77 0.80 0.31
C GLN A 98 18.99 1.44 -1.06
N LYS A 99 18.27 1.01 -2.10
CA LYS A 99 18.38 1.59 -3.45
C LYS A 99 17.80 3.01 -3.48
N LEU A 100 16.67 3.23 -2.81
CA LEU A 100 16.04 4.53 -2.71
C LEU A 100 16.93 5.52 -1.93
N LEU A 101 17.49 5.10 -0.81
CA LEU A 101 18.46 5.90 -0.07
C LEU A 101 19.73 6.16 -0.88
N LEU A 102 20.24 5.17 -1.62
CA LEU A 102 21.38 5.35 -2.52
C LEU A 102 21.06 6.39 -3.60
N SER A 103 19.85 6.36 -4.18
CA SER A 103 19.38 7.36 -5.12
C SER A 103 19.36 8.76 -4.51
N LEU A 104 18.86 8.92 -3.28
CA LEU A 104 18.91 10.22 -2.58
C LEU A 104 20.34 10.69 -2.34
N LEU A 105 21.24 9.78 -1.96
CA LEU A 105 22.66 10.10 -1.75
C LEU A 105 23.38 10.47 -3.04
N VAL A 106 23.00 9.87 -4.18
CA VAL A 106 23.54 10.21 -5.51
C VAL A 106 23.00 11.56 -5.98
N ASP A 107 21.69 11.78 -5.90
CA ASP A 107 21.03 12.99 -6.39
C ASP A 107 21.42 14.23 -5.58
N PHE A 108 21.50 14.09 -4.25
CA PHE A 108 21.68 15.23 -3.34
C PHE A 108 23.06 15.28 -2.66
N GLY A 109 23.88 14.22 -2.74
CA GLY A 109 25.13 14.13 -1.97
C GLY A 109 26.20 15.16 -2.32
N ASN A 110 26.09 15.82 -3.47
CA ASN A 110 26.96 16.94 -3.86
C ASN A 110 26.48 18.29 -3.29
N GLN A 111 25.22 18.38 -2.85
CA GLN A 111 24.56 19.63 -2.41
C GLN A 111 24.25 19.64 -0.90
N VAL A 112 23.93 18.47 -0.35
CA VAL A 112 23.57 18.26 1.06
C VAL A 112 24.52 17.24 1.66
N ASN A 113 24.95 17.48 2.90
CA ASN A 113 25.81 16.54 3.59
C ASN A 113 25.09 15.19 3.74
N LYS A 114 25.80 14.09 3.45
CA LYS A 114 25.25 12.72 3.55
C LYS A 114 24.66 12.41 4.93
N THR A 115 25.23 12.94 6.02
CA THR A 115 24.68 12.77 7.37
C THR A 115 23.36 13.52 7.55
N GLU A 116 23.22 14.69 6.95
CA GLU A 116 22.00 15.49 6.93
C GLU A 116 20.91 14.80 6.08
N ILE A 117 21.27 14.24 4.91
CA ILE A 117 20.38 13.39 4.08
C ILE A 117 19.84 12.21 4.89
N LEU A 118 20.71 11.48 5.58
CA LEU A 118 20.33 10.33 6.42
C LEU A 118 19.44 10.74 7.59
N ASN A 119 19.66 11.92 8.18
CA ASN A 119 18.84 12.42 9.27
C ASN A 119 17.42 12.76 8.78
N ILE A 120 17.30 13.46 7.65
CA ILE A 120 16.01 13.80 7.04
C ILE A 120 15.26 12.53 6.62
N TRP A 121 15.97 11.56 6.03
CA TRP A 121 15.42 10.24 5.71
C TRP A 121 14.78 9.57 6.92
N LYS A 122 15.45 9.60 8.08
CA LYS A 122 14.91 9.08 9.34
C LYS A 122 13.72 9.90 9.85
N GLN A 123 13.80 11.23 9.79
CA GLN A 123 12.73 12.13 10.24
C GLN A 123 11.45 12.01 9.40
N CYS A 124 11.57 11.69 8.12
CA CYS A 124 10.46 11.43 7.21
C CYS A 124 10.02 9.95 7.24
N ASN A 125 10.29 9.23 8.33
CA ASN A 125 9.91 7.82 8.51
C ASN A 125 10.31 6.92 7.33
N ARG A 126 11.44 7.22 6.66
CA ARG A 126 11.92 6.51 5.46
C ARG A 126 10.95 6.55 4.28
N ILE A 127 10.14 7.59 4.17
CA ILE A 127 9.28 7.83 3.00
C ILE A 127 10.09 8.59 1.95
N PHE A 128 10.38 7.93 0.82
CA PHE A 128 11.23 8.47 -0.27
C PHE A 128 10.77 9.83 -0.76
N TYR A 129 9.48 9.96 -1.07
CA TYR A 129 8.94 11.19 -1.63
C TYR A 129 9.03 12.36 -0.65
N GLU A 130 8.65 12.15 0.61
CA GLU A 130 8.74 13.19 1.65
C GLU A 130 10.19 13.64 1.89
N THR A 131 11.11 12.67 1.92
CA THR A 131 12.54 12.95 2.12
C THR A 131 13.11 13.73 0.94
N ARG A 132 12.81 13.29 -0.29
CA ARG A 132 13.22 13.98 -1.52
C ARG A 132 12.72 15.41 -1.53
N PHE A 133 11.45 15.63 -1.21
CA PHE A 133 10.84 16.96 -1.18
C PHE A 133 11.53 17.90 -0.18
N LYS A 134 11.78 17.45 1.06
CA LYS A 134 12.53 18.24 2.04
C LYS A 134 13.96 18.53 1.59
N LEU A 135 14.63 17.60 0.92
CA LEU A 135 15.97 17.80 0.39
C LEU A 135 15.98 18.82 -0.75
N GLU A 136 14.99 18.78 -1.65
CA GLU A 136 14.79 19.77 -2.70
C GLU A 136 14.53 21.16 -2.11
N GLU A 137 13.72 21.26 -1.05
CA GLU A 137 13.48 22.51 -0.32
C GLU A 137 14.78 23.08 0.27
N ILE A 138 15.59 22.25 0.95
CA ILE A 138 16.88 22.67 1.51
C ILE A 138 17.85 23.11 0.41
N CYS A 139 17.98 22.33 -0.67
CA CYS A 139 18.85 22.67 -1.80
C CYS A 139 18.43 23.99 -2.44
N SER A 140 17.12 24.18 -2.62
CA SER A 140 16.56 25.40 -3.18
C SER A 140 16.87 26.58 -2.26
N SER A 141 16.58 26.51 -0.96
CA SER A 141 16.79 27.63 -0.02
C SER A 141 18.24 28.15 0.04
N ARG A 142 19.24 27.29 -0.22
CA ARG A 142 20.66 27.66 -0.24
C ARG A 142 21.08 28.39 -1.51
N ASP A 143 20.31 28.24 -2.58
CA ASP A 143 20.58 28.83 -3.89
C ASP A 143 19.51 29.91 -4.16
N THR A 144 19.60 31.03 -3.43
CA THR A 144 18.61 32.13 -3.46
C THR A 144 18.38 32.71 -4.86
N ASN A 145 19.37 32.61 -5.76
CA ASN A 145 19.24 33.00 -7.16
C ASN A 145 18.56 31.92 -8.03
N ARG A 146 18.55 30.67 -7.59
CA ARG A 146 17.94 29.54 -8.30
C ARG A 146 16.51 29.28 -7.84
N VAL A 147 16.15 29.62 -6.59
CA VAL A 147 14.74 29.61 -6.10
C VAL A 147 13.87 30.55 -6.91
N LEU A 148 14.34 31.75 -7.21
CA LEU A 148 13.62 32.70 -8.07
C LEU A 148 13.44 32.16 -9.50
N ASN A 149 14.41 31.37 -10.00
CA ASN A 149 14.27 30.73 -11.32
C ASN A 149 13.40 29.47 -11.26
N ILE A 150 13.48 28.61 -10.23
CA ILE A 150 12.69 27.38 -10.08
C ILE A 150 11.22 27.70 -9.73
N ILE A 151 10.95 28.74 -8.94
CA ILE A 151 9.57 29.19 -8.68
C ILE A 151 8.95 29.76 -9.95
N ASN A 152 9.74 30.43 -10.81
CA ASN A 152 9.28 30.91 -12.11
C ASN A 152 9.28 29.84 -13.21
N ASP A 153 9.99 28.72 -13.02
CA ASP A 153 10.18 27.64 -14.00
C ASP A 153 9.52 26.31 -13.59
N ARG A 154 8.86 26.26 -12.43
CA ARG A 154 7.91 25.19 -12.13
C ARG A 154 6.80 25.37 -13.17
N PRO A 155 6.65 24.44 -14.13
CA PRO A 155 5.66 24.59 -15.18
C PRO A 155 4.33 24.71 -14.47
N LYS A 156 3.71 25.89 -14.58
CA LYS A 156 2.39 26.14 -14.01
C LYS A 156 1.53 25.00 -14.50
N GLU A 157 1.06 24.17 -13.58
CA GLU A 157 0.26 23.03 -13.95
C GLU A 157 -0.94 23.58 -14.73
N ARG A 158 -1.09 23.14 -15.97
CA ARG A 158 -2.20 23.57 -16.81
C ARG A 158 -3.50 23.32 -16.06
N GLU A 159 -4.37 24.31 -16.04
CA GLU A 159 -5.61 24.28 -15.28
C GLU A 159 -6.47 23.06 -15.66
N GLU A 160 -6.40 22.62 -16.93
CA GLU A 160 -6.98 21.38 -17.44
C GLU A 160 -6.49 20.15 -16.65
N LEU A 161 -5.18 20.03 -16.43
CA LEU A 161 -4.57 18.88 -15.76
C LEU A 161 -4.97 18.83 -14.28
N MET A 162 -5.07 19.98 -13.62
CA MET A 162 -5.55 20.08 -12.23
C MET A 162 -6.98 19.56 -12.10
N ILE A 163 -7.87 19.95 -13.04
CA ILE A 163 -9.26 19.51 -13.06
C ILE A 163 -9.35 18.00 -13.27
N VAL A 164 -8.68 17.52 -14.33
CA VAL A 164 -8.65 16.10 -14.71
C VAL A 164 -8.13 15.25 -13.56
N ARG A 165 -7.05 15.68 -12.92
CA ARG A 165 -6.47 15.01 -11.76
C ARG A 165 -7.43 14.95 -10.59
N SER A 166 -8.01 16.09 -10.20
CA SER A 166 -8.95 16.18 -9.08
C SER A 166 -10.12 15.21 -9.26
N MET A 167 -10.72 15.18 -10.46
CA MET A 167 -11.84 14.29 -10.76
C MET A 167 -11.40 12.82 -10.82
N SER A 168 -10.23 12.54 -11.40
CA SER A 168 -9.67 11.18 -11.48
C SER A 168 -9.42 10.58 -10.10
N LEU A 169 -8.81 11.35 -9.19
CA LEU A 169 -8.57 10.93 -7.81
C LEU A 169 -9.88 10.64 -7.09
N TYR A 170 -10.90 11.48 -7.25
CA TYR A 170 -12.22 11.27 -6.65
C TYR A 170 -12.89 9.97 -7.15
N ILE A 171 -12.85 9.72 -8.46
CA ILE A 171 -13.41 8.50 -9.06
C ILE A 171 -12.68 7.26 -8.55
N LEU A 172 -11.34 7.26 -8.59
CA LEU A 172 -10.51 6.16 -8.10
C LEU A 172 -10.78 5.89 -6.61
N TRP A 173 -10.81 6.93 -5.79
CA TRP A 173 -11.08 6.83 -4.36
C TRP A 173 -12.44 6.17 -4.07
N ASN A 174 -13.49 6.61 -4.77
CA ASN A 174 -14.83 6.03 -4.61
C ASN A 174 -14.87 4.54 -4.98
N ILE A 175 -14.24 4.14 -6.09
CA ILE A 175 -14.18 2.73 -6.49
C ILE A 175 -13.37 1.90 -5.48
N LEU A 176 -12.22 2.41 -5.04
CA LEU A 176 -11.33 1.71 -4.13
C LEU A 176 -11.96 1.48 -2.75
N ASN A 177 -12.72 2.46 -2.24
CA ASN A 177 -13.38 2.37 -0.93
C ASN A 177 -14.72 1.65 -0.98
N HIS A 178 -15.42 1.68 -2.11
CA HIS A 178 -16.74 1.08 -2.27
C HIS A 178 -16.76 0.09 -3.43
N SER A 179 -15.73 -0.76 -3.47
CA SER A 179 -15.51 -1.68 -4.58
C SER A 179 -16.73 -2.53 -4.90
N ARG A 180 -17.51 -2.98 -3.90
CA ARG A 180 -18.70 -3.82 -4.10
C ARG A 180 -19.94 -3.06 -4.60
N THR A 181 -19.94 -1.73 -4.56
CA THR A 181 -21.13 -0.92 -4.86
C THR A 181 -21.11 -0.49 -6.34
N ILE A 182 -22.04 -1.05 -7.13
CA ILE A 182 -22.15 -0.82 -8.58
C ILE A 182 -22.29 0.67 -8.92
N LYS A 183 -22.98 1.46 -8.07
CA LYS A 183 -23.16 2.91 -8.26
C LYS A 183 -21.85 3.66 -8.50
N TYR A 184 -20.76 3.31 -7.80
CA TYR A 184 -19.47 4.00 -7.98
C TYR A 184 -18.66 3.49 -9.18
N ARG A 185 -19.12 2.40 -9.80
CA ARG A 185 -18.59 1.84 -11.05
C ARG A 185 -19.30 2.40 -12.29
N GLN A 186 -20.29 3.28 -12.12
CA GLN A 186 -21.03 3.92 -13.20
C GLN A 186 -20.86 5.43 -13.11
N ILE A 187 -20.54 6.07 -14.24
CA ILE A 187 -20.43 7.52 -14.34
C ILE A 187 -21.33 7.95 -15.50
N SER A 188 -22.34 8.75 -15.19
CA SER A 188 -23.20 9.29 -16.23
C SER A 188 -22.45 10.30 -17.10
N SER A 189 -22.52 10.20 -18.42
CA SER A 189 -21.82 11.16 -19.29
C SER A 189 -22.37 12.57 -19.12
N GLN A 190 -23.67 12.71 -18.87
CA GLN A 190 -24.27 14.03 -18.62
C GLN A 190 -23.73 14.65 -17.33
N SER A 191 -23.66 13.87 -16.25
CA SER A 191 -23.10 14.33 -14.97
C SER A 191 -21.61 14.64 -15.09
N LEU A 192 -20.85 13.81 -15.81
CA LEU A 192 -19.43 14.05 -16.08
C LEU A 192 -19.25 15.36 -16.85
N TYR A 193 -19.98 15.55 -17.96
CA TYR A 193 -19.93 16.74 -18.79
C TYR A 193 -20.26 18.00 -17.99
N LYS A 194 -21.37 17.99 -17.26
CA LYS A 194 -21.83 19.13 -16.46
C LYS A 194 -20.81 19.52 -15.38
N ASN A 195 -20.30 18.54 -14.63
CA ASN A 195 -19.33 18.79 -13.57
C ASN A 195 -17.99 19.28 -14.11
N LEU A 196 -17.52 18.68 -15.21
CA LEU A 196 -16.28 19.08 -15.86
C LEU A 196 -16.40 20.50 -16.43
N LYS A 197 -17.52 20.82 -17.07
CA LYS A 197 -17.78 22.15 -17.63
C LYS A 197 -17.77 23.23 -16.55
N LEU A 198 -18.48 22.98 -15.44
CA LEU A 198 -18.47 23.88 -14.29
C LEU A 198 -17.05 24.14 -13.77
N LYS A 199 -16.24 23.09 -13.60
CA LYS A 199 -14.85 23.23 -13.14
C LYS A 199 -13.97 23.98 -14.15
N CYS A 200 -14.15 23.73 -15.45
CA CYS A 200 -13.42 24.45 -16.50
C CYS A 200 -13.77 25.94 -16.47
N ASP A 201 -15.06 26.27 -16.36
CA ASP A 201 -15.52 27.66 -16.30
C ASP A 201 -15.00 28.39 -15.04
N GLN A 202 -14.88 27.68 -13.91
CA GLN A 202 -14.32 28.21 -12.67
C GLN A 202 -12.82 28.52 -12.75
N LEU A 203 -12.04 27.72 -13.48
CA LEU A 203 -10.59 27.83 -13.57
C LEU A 203 -10.10 28.44 -14.88
N GLY A 204 -11.00 28.80 -15.79
CA GLY A 204 -10.65 29.32 -17.11
C GLY A 204 -9.99 28.30 -18.04
N ALA A 205 -10.22 27.01 -17.80
CA ALA A 205 -9.59 25.91 -18.55
C ALA A 205 -10.33 25.58 -19.86
N ASN A 206 -9.62 25.03 -20.83
CA ASN A 206 -10.18 24.55 -22.09
C ASN A 206 -11.03 23.29 -21.86
N PHE A 207 -12.35 23.46 -21.94
CA PHE A 207 -13.30 22.38 -21.73
C PHE A 207 -13.14 21.20 -22.69
N VAL A 208 -12.85 21.45 -23.98
CA VAL A 208 -12.75 20.39 -24.99
C VAL A 208 -11.51 19.52 -24.75
N GLU A 209 -10.37 20.15 -24.46
CA GLU A 209 -9.12 19.46 -24.11
C GLU A 209 -9.30 18.64 -22.83
N THR A 210 -9.80 19.28 -21.76
CA THR A 210 -10.08 18.63 -20.47
C THR A 210 -11.02 17.43 -20.63
N LEU A 211 -12.05 17.55 -21.47
CA LEU A 211 -13.00 16.46 -21.71
C LEU A 211 -12.34 15.27 -22.43
N ASN A 212 -11.46 15.54 -23.40
CA ASN A 212 -10.75 14.49 -24.11
C ASN A 212 -9.75 13.77 -23.20
N ASP A 213 -9.00 14.52 -22.39
CA ASP A 213 -8.08 13.96 -21.39
C ASP A 213 -8.81 13.08 -20.38
N MET A 214 -9.93 13.58 -19.86
CA MET A 214 -10.75 12.84 -18.91
C MET A 214 -11.27 11.53 -19.50
N LYS A 215 -11.73 11.53 -20.76
CA LYS A 215 -12.15 10.30 -21.45
C LYS A 215 -10.99 9.33 -21.62
N GLY A 216 -9.81 9.80 -22.00
CA GLY A 216 -8.60 8.99 -22.11
C GLY A 216 -8.24 8.31 -20.80
N ILE A 217 -8.36 9.03 -19.68
CA ILE A 217 -8.05 8.49 -18.35
C ILE A 217 -9.09 7.47 -17.88
N LEU A 218 -10.38 7.72 -18.14
CA LEU A 218 -11.42 6.74 -17.85
C LEU A 218 -11.17 5.42 -18.59
N LEU A 219 -10.76 5.49 -19.86
CA LEU A 219 -10.35 4.31 -20.63
C LEU A 219 -9.12 3.61 -20.01
N ASP A 220 -8.09 4.37 -19.62
CA ASP A 220 -6.87 3.85 -18.97
C ASP A 220 -7.16 3.14 -17.63
N PHE A 221 -8.17 3.62 -16.89
CA PHE A 221 -8.61 2.95 -15.67
C PHE A 221 -9.33 1.63 -15.98
N GLY A 222 -9.97 1.52 -17.14
CA GLY A 222 -10.75 0.35 -17.58
C GLY A 222 -12.25 0.60 -17.69
N PHE A 223 -12.71 1.85 -17.60
CA PHE A 223 -14.10 2.17 -17.91
C PHE A 223 -14.36 1.99 -19.41
N LYS A 224 -15.56 1.53 -19.73
CA LYS A 224 -16.04 1.41 -21.11
C LYS A 224 -17.32 2.23 -21.25
N LYS A 225 -17.43 2.96 -22.36
CA LYS A 225 -18.67 3.63 -22.73
C LYS A 225 -19.62 2.57 -23.31
N ILE A 226 -20.86 2.54 -22.83
CA ILE A 226 -21.89 1.63 -23.35
C ILE A 226 -23.06 2.49 -23.80
N ASN A 227 -23.43 2.36 -25.08
CA ASN A 227 -24.55 3.06 -25.72
C ASN A 227 -24.57 4.57 -25.43
N ASP A 228 -23.59 5.31 -25.94
CA ASP A 228 -23.44 6.78 -25.92
C ASP A 228 -23.72 7.60 -24.65
N GLU A 229 -24.24 7.01 -23.59
CA GLU A 229 -24.88 7.68 -22.48
C GLU A 229 -23.99 7.62 -21.25
N ASP A 230 -23.45 6.45 -20.88
CA ASP A 230 -22.79 6.25 -19.59
C ASP A 230 -21.48 5.45 -19.67
N TRP A 231 -20.60 5.68 -18.70
CA TRP A 231 -19.33 4.97 -18.51
C TRP A 231 -19.47 3.91 -17.43
N TYR A 232 -19.02 2.69 -17.72
CA TYR A 232 -19.13 1.56 -16.81
C TYR A 232 -17.80 0.86 -16.59
N TYR A 233 -17.53 0.49 -15.34
CA TYR A 233 -16.46 -0.41 -14.94
C TYR A 233 -17.03 -1.82 -14.72
N ARG A 234 -17.19 -2.59 -15.80
CA ARG A 234 -17.90 -3.89 -15.77
C ARG A 234 -17.04 -5.10 -15.41
N GLN A 235 -15.72 -5.00 -15.53
CA GLN A 235 -14.82 -6.11 -15.22
C GLN A 235 -14.69 -6.29 -13.70
N ASP A 236 -14.22 -7.48 -13.28
CA ASP A 236 -13.75 -7.66 -11.93
C ASP A 236 -12.76 -6.55 -11.60
N ILE A 237 -13.00 -5.85 -10.49
CA ILE A 237 -12.19 -4.69 -10.14
C ILE A 237 -10.76 -5.17 -9.94
N GLN A 238 -9.88 -4.71 -10.82
CA GLN A 238 -8.44 -4.88 -10.64
C GLN A 238 -7.95 -3.85 -9.61
N ILE A 239 -8.22 -4.12 -8.33
CA ILE A 239 -7.95 -3.18 -7.22
C ILE A 239 -6.50 -2.72 -7.24
N LEU A 240 -5.56 -3.63 -7.51
CA LEU A 240 -4.14 -3.33 -7.60
C LEU A 240 -3.81 -2.35 -8.75
N HIS A 241 -4.42 -2.54 -9.92
CA HIS A 241 -4.26 -1.62 -11.06
C HIS A 241 -4.77 -0.22 -10.70
N LEU A 242 -5.99 -0.12 -10.17
CA LEU A 242 -6.60 1.16 -9.77
C LEU A 242 -5.81 1.85 -8.65
N TRP A 243 -5.29 1.09 -7.68
CA TRP A 243 -4.44 1.62 -6.61
C TRP A 243 -3.13 2.19 -7.16
N ASN A 244 -2.48 1.47 -8.07
CA ASN A 244 -1.27 1.96 -8.72
C ASN A 244 -1.53 3.25 -9.51
N ARG A 245 -2.68 3.35 -10.19
CA ARG A 245 -3.10 4.59 -10.86
C ARG A 245 -3.35 5.72 -9.87
N TYR A 246 -4.04 5.44 -8.76
CA TYR A 246 -4.28 6.42 -7.70
C TYR A 246 -2.96 6.99 -7.16
N ARG A 247 -2.02 6.10 -6.83
CA ARG A 247 -0.68 6.48 -6.34
C ARG A 247 0.07 7.35 -7.34
N LYS A 248 0.06 6.98 -8.63
CA LYS A 248 0.69 7.79 -9.69
C LYS A 248 0.11 9.21 -9.76
N TRP A 249 -1.21 9.35 -9.68
CA TRP A 249 -1.87 10.65 -9.75
C TRP A 249 -1.66 11.52 -8.52
N VAL A 250 -1.62 10.93 -7.31
CA VAL A 250 -1.27 11.66 -6.08
C VAL A 250 0.17 12.16 -6.15
N ASN A 251 1.10 11.32 -6.60
CA ASN A 251 2.51 11.66 -6.67
C ASN A 251 2.84 12.70 -7.76
N ALA A 252 1.94 12.93 -8.72
CA ALA A 252 2.11 13.95 -9.76
C ALA A 252 1.72 15.38 -9.30
N GLN A 253 1.23 15.55 -8.06
CA GLN A 253 0.88 16.86 -7.46
C GLN A 253 2.07 17.61 -6.86
N LEU A 254 3.20 16.94 -6.70
CA LEU A 254 4.38 17.44 -5.98
C LEU A 254 5.50 17.76 -6.96
#